data_AF-K1L1J9-F1
#
_entry.id   AF-K1L1J9-F1
#
_cell.length_a   1.000
_cell.length_b   1.000
_cell.length_c   1.000
_cell.angle_alpha   90.00
_cell.angle_beta   90.00
_cell.angle_gamma   90.00
#
_symmetry.space_group_name_H-M   'P 1'
#
loop_
_entity.id
_entity.type
_entity.pdbx_description
1 polymer ?
#
loop_
_entity_poly.entity_id
_entity_poly.type
_entity_poly.pdbx_seq_one_letter_code
_entity_poly.pdbx_strand_id
1 'polypeptide(L)'
;MNKGKVGVTLGGFSQLPVIVSIIYFFSVRGPEADIYRIITVLTVLSFIGLITAGFSSWISKGRMSKLLIGLIGIIANLAVLAVAFLLLLAMGISEP
;
A
#
# COMPACT_ATOMS: atom_id res chain seq x y z
N MET A 1 -25.05 2.77 -11.51
CA MET A 1 -23.76 2.04 -11.34
C MET A 1 -23.91 0.96 -10.25
N ASN A 2 -23.46 -0.27 -10.49
CA ASN A 2 -23.60 -1.38 -9.52
C ASN A 2 -22.54 -1.26 -8.42
N LYS A 3 -22.94 -0.79 -7.22
CA LYS A 3 -22.05 -0.57 -6.06
C LYS A 3 -21.19 -1.81 -5.73
N GLY A 4 -21.75 -3.01 -5.90
CA GLY A 4 -21.03 -4.25 -5.65
C GLY A 4 -19.97 -4.58 -6.69
N LYS A 5 -20.07 -4.09 -7.93
CA LYS A 5 -18.99 -4.21 -8.93
C LYS A 5 -17.88 -3.20 -8.64
N VAL A 6 -18.26 -1.96 -8.33
CA VAL A 6 -17.33 -0.88 -7.98
C VAL A 6 -16.43 -1.26 -6.80
N GLY A 7 -17.00 -1.81 -5.72
CA GLY A 7 -16.22 -2.23 -4.56
C GLY A 7 -15.18 -3.31 -4.90
N VAL A 8 -15.54 -4.32 -5.69
CA VAL A 8 -14.59 -5.37 -6.12
C VAL A 8 -13.48 -4.79 -6.98
N THR A 9 -13.81 -3.93 -7.92
CA THR A 9 -12.82 -3.25 -8.77
C THR A 9 -11.87 -2.43 -7.92
N LEU A 10 -12.36 -1.54 -7.05
CA LEU A 10 -11.52 -0.73 -6.16
C LEU A 10 -10.65 -1.60 -5.25
N GLY A 11 -11.21 -2.69 -4.69
CA GLY A 11 -10.46 -3.64 -3.88
C GLY A 11 -9.30 -4.27 -4.64
N GLY A 12 -9.52 -4.71 -5.88
CA GLY A 12 -8.46 -5.21 -6.75
C GLY A 12 -7.41 -4.15 -7.08
N PHE A 13 -7.85 -2.93 -7.43
CA PHE A 13 -6.96 -1.81 -7.73
C PHE A 13 -6.07 -1.42 -6.54
N SER A 14 -6.57 -1.56 -5.30
CA SER A 14 -5.78 -1.27 -4.09
C SER A 14 -4.56 -2.19 -3.89
N GLN A 15 -4.47 -3.30 -4.62
CA GLN A 15 -3.30 -4.19 -4.61
C GLN A 15 -2.17 -3.68 -5.54
N LEU A 16 -2.49 -2.88 -6.57
CA LEU A 16 -1.50 -2.39 -7.52
C LEU A 16 -0.40 -1.54 -6.84
N PRO A 17 -0.71 -0.60 -5.92
CA PRO A 17 0.32 0.14 -5.21
C PRO A 17 1.29 -0.75 -4.42
N VAL A 18 0.82 -1.88 -3.87
CA VAL A 18 1.67 -2.86 -3.17
C VAL A 18 2.64 -3.52 -4.15
N ILE A 19 2.14 -4.01 -5.29
CA ILE A 19 2.97 -4.65 -6.32
C ILE A 19 4.01 -3.67 -6.86
N VAL A 20 3.58 -2.44 -7.18
CA VAL A 20 4.48 -1.37 -7.65
C VAL A 20 5.51 -1.02 -6.58
N SER A 21 5.12 -0.96 -5.29
CA SER A 21 6.04 -0.70 -4.18
C SER A 21 7.13 -1.76 -4.08
N ILE A 22 6.76 -3.04 -4.20
CA ILE A 22 7.70 -4.17 -4.16
C ILE A 22 8.68 -4.09 -5.33
N ILE A 23 8.18 -3.92 -6.55
CA ILE A 23 9.00 -3.80 -7.76
C ILE A 23 9.95 -2.61 -7.65
N TYR A 24 9.41 -1.45 -7.24
CA TYR A 24 10.20 -0.24 -7.08
C TYR A 24 11.33 -0.45 -6.08
N PHE A 25 11.04 -0.93 -4.87
CA PHE A 25 12.05 -1.20 -3.84
C PHE A 25 13.18 -2.08 -4.36
N PHE A 26 12.86 -3.19 -5.03
CA PHE A 26 13.87 -4.10 -5.57
C PHE A 26 14.64 -3.52 -6.77
N SER A 27 14.06 -2.56 -7.51
CA SER A 27 14.72 -1.90 -8.63
C SER A 27 15.72 -0.83 -8.23
N VAL A 28 15.54 -0.19 -7.06
CA VAL A 28 16.39 0.95 -6.63
C VAL A 28 17.24 0.65 -5.38
N ARG A 29 17.10 -0.53 -4.75
CA ARG A 29 17.96 -0.91 -3.61
C ARG A 29 19.43 -1.04 -4.03
N GLY A 30 20.34 -0.73 -3.13
CA GLY A 30 21.78 -0.85 -3.36
C GLY A 30 22.60 0.06 -2.43
N PRO A 31 23.94 0.03 -2.54
CA PRO A 31 24.83 0.87 -1.72
C PRO A 31 24.58 2.36 -1.90
N GLU A 32 24.31 2.78 -3.14
CA GLU A 32 24.05 4.17 -3.52
C GLU A 32 22.55 4.53 -3.49
N ALA A 33 21.73 3.73 -2.80
CA ALA A 33 20.29 3.93 -2.79
C ALA A 33 19.90 5.17 -2.00
N ASP A 34 19.08 6.04 -2.61
CA ASP A 34 18.43 7.14 -1.92
C ASP A 34 17.26 6.61 -1.07
N ILE A 35 17.57 6.34 0.20
CA ILE A 35 16.61 5.79 1.18
C ILE A 35 15.44 6.75 1.39
N TYR A 36 15.68 8.07 1.41
CA TYR A 36 14.61 9.06 1.56
C TYR A 36 13.60 8.96 0.42
N ARG A 37 14.08 8.91 -0.82
CA ARG A 37 13.24 8.74 -2.01
C ARG A 37 12.48 7.40 -1.98
N ILE A 38 13.10 6.33 -1.50
CA ILE A 38 12.44 5.04 -1.32
C ILE A 38 11.26 5.17 -0.35
N ILE A 39 11.50 5.75 0.84
CA ILE A 39 10.47 5.96 1.86
C ILE A 39 9.33 6.82 1.31
N THR A 40 9.62 7.93 0.62
CA THR A 40 8.60 8.80 0.03
C THR A 40 7.70 8.04 -0.94
N VAL A 41 8.28 7.28 -1.87
CA VAL A 41 7.50 6.53 -2.87
C VAL A 41 6.65 5.44 -2.23
N LEU A 42 7.22 4.64 -1.33
CA LEU A 42 6.48 3.58 -0.61
C LEU A 42 5.32 4.16 0.20
N THR A 43 5.54 5.29 0.86
CA THR A 43 4.52 5.97 1.68
C THR A 43 3.37 6.48 0.80
N VAL A 44 3.67 7.23 -0.27
CA VAL A 44 2.66 7.77 -1.19
C VAL A 44 1.84 6.66 -1.82
N LEU A 45 2.48 5.60 -2.32
CA LEU A 45 1.76 4.45 -2.88
C LEU A 45 0.87 3.75 -1.85
N SER A 46 1.38 3.55 -0.62
CA SER A 46 0.60 2.93 0.46
C SER A 46 -0.62 3.77 0.85
N PHE A 47 -0.51 5.10 0.88
CA PHE A 47 -1.65 5.98 1.14
C PHE A 47 -2.72 5.88 0.04
N ILE A 48 -2.31 5.87 -1.24
CA ILE A 48 -3.23 5.68 -2.37
C ILE A 48 -3.94 4.32 -2.25
N GLY A 49 -3.19 3.26 -1.95
CA GLY A 49 -3.73 1.92 -1.74
C GLY A 49 -4.71 1.84 -0.58
N LEU A 50 -4.38 2.46 0.57
CA LEU A 50 -5.26 2.52 1.74
C LEU A 50 -6.56 3.26 1.46
N ILE A 51 -6.51 4.42 0.80
CA ILE A 51 -7.71 5.18 0.42
C ILE A 51 -8.60 4.33 -0.48
N THR A 52 -8.01 3.68 -1.49
CA THR A 52 -8.74 2.85 -2.45
C THR A 52 -9.37 1.61 -1.77
N ALA A 53 -8.62 0.96 -0.88
CA ALA A 53 -9.08 -0.19 -0.11
C ALA A 53 -10.17 0.19 0.91
N GLY A 54 -10.04 1.36 1.55
CA GLY A 54 -11.03 1.93 2.46
C GLY A 54 -12.36 2.21 1.75
N PHE A 55 -12.32 2.84 0.56
CA PHE A 55 -13.51 3.04 -0.26
C PHE A 55 -14.13 1.71 -0.71
N SER A 56 -13.31 0.73 -1.11
CA SER A 56 -13.77 -0.63 -1.45
C SER A 56 -14.55 -1.28 -0.29
N SER A 57 -13.98 -1.27 0.91
CA SER A 57 -14.61 -1.83 2.12
C SER A 57 -15.89 -1.07 2.51
N TRP A 58 -15.90 0.26 2.39
CA TRP A 58 -17.07 1.06 2.74
C TRP A 58 -18.24 0.82 1.77
N ILE A 59 -17.98 0.79 0.46
CA ILE A 59 -19.01 0.59 -0.57
C ILE A 59 -19.54 -0.85 -0.55
N SER A 60 -18.70 -1.82 -0.15
CA SER A 60 -19.04 -3.25 -0.10
C SER A 60 -19.70 -3.69 1.20
N LYS A 61 -20.03 -2.77 2.12
CA LYS A 61 -20.76 -3.06 3.36
C LYS A 61 -22.00 -3.93 3.05
N GLY A 62 -22.08 -5.12 3.65
CA GLY A 62 -23.19 -6.06 3.50
C GLY A 62 -22.93 -7.29 2.63
N ARG A 63 -21.75 -7.46 2.02
CA ARG A 63 -21.32 -8.74 1.42
C ARG A 63 -19.94 -9.14 1.92
N MET A 64 -19.90 -10.13 2.82
CA MET A 64 -18.67 -10.61 3.47
C MET A 64 -17.54 -10.93 2.50
N SER A 65 -17.82 -11.59 1.37
CA SER A 65 -16.79 -11.95 0.38
C SER A 65 -16.09 -10.75 -0.26
N LYS A 66 -16.77 -9.60 -0.37
CA LYS A 66 -16.23 -8.38 -0.99
C LYS A 66 -15.46 -7.51 -0.01
N LEU A 67 -15.83 -7.59 1.27
CA LEU A 67 -15.09 -6.95 2.36
C LEU A 67 -13.69 -7.56 2.50
N LEU A 68 -13.53 -8.87 2.26
CA LEU A 68 -12.23 -9.53 2.31
C LEU A 68 -11.22 -8.89 1.35
N ILE A 69 -11.62 -8.55 0.13
CA ILE A 69 -10.73 -7.94 -0.87
C ILE A 69 -10.25 -6.56 -0.38
N GLY A 70 -11.15 -5.75 0.18
CA GLY A 70 -10.80 -4.46 0.78
C GLY A 70 -9.89 -4.60 2.00
N LEU A 71 -10.16 -5.56 2.88
CA LEU A 71 -9.33 -5.84 4.06
C LEU A 71 -7.92 -6.31 3.69
N ILE A 72 -7.79 -7.20 2.71
CA ILE A 72 -6.47 -7.62 2.19
C ILE A 72 -5.72 -6.40 1.64
N GLY A 73 -6.41 -5.50 0.94
CA GLY A 73 -5.85 -4.22 0.48
C GLY A 73 -5.32 -3.35 1.62
N ILE A 74 -6.10 -3.22 2.69
CA ILE A 74 -5.68 -2.46 3.87
C ILE A 74 -4.45 -3.10 4.51
N ILE A 75 -4.48 -4.40 4.80
CA ILE A 75 -3.39 -5.12 5.47
C ILE A 75 -2.10 -5.05 4.63
N ALA A 76 -2.19 -5.28 3.32
CA ALA A 76 -1.03 -5.28 2.44
C ALA A 76 -0.39 -3.87 2.35
N ASN A 77 -1.19 -2.81 2.22
CA ASN A 77 -0.65 -1.45 2.19
C ASN A 77 -0.12 -0.99 3.57
N LEU A 78 -0.74 -1.43 4.68
CA LEU A 78 -0.19 -1.20 6.03
C LEU A 78 1.15 -1.90 6.22
N ALA A 79 1.33 -3.10 5.66
CA ALA A 79 2.61 -3.81 5.73
C ALA A 79 3.71 -3.04 4.97
N VAL A 80 3.41 -2.53 3.77
CA VAL A 80 4.36 -1.68 3.01
C VAL A 80 4.68 -0.40 3.80
N LEU A 81 3.68 0.24 4.41
CA LEU A 81 3.89 1.42 5.24
C LEU A 81 4.74 1.12 6.48
N ALA A 82 4.55 -0.03 7.12
CA ALA A 82 5.39 -0.47 8.23
C ALA A 82 6.85 -0.65 7.78
N VAL A 83 7.09 -1.21 6.59
CA VAL A 83 8.45 -1.28 6.00
C VAL A 83 9.03 0.12 5.78
N ALA A 84 8.24 1.07 5.27
CA ALA A 84 8.69 2.45 5.10
C ALA A 84 9.08 3.11 6.43
N PHE A 85 8.32 2.86 7.51
CA PHE A 85 8.68 3.34 8.85
C PHE A 85 9.93 2.67 9.42
N LEU A 86 10.13 1.37 9.17
CA LEU A 86 11.36 0.68 9.56
C LEU A 86 12.58 1.22 8.81
N LEU A 87 12.43 1.55 7.53
CA LEU A 87 13.48 2.21 6.75
C LEU A 87 13.79 3.61 7.27
N LEU A 88 12.76 4.38 7.64
CA LEU A 88 12.93 5.70 8.25
C LEU A 88 13.68 5.61 9.58
N LEU A 89 13.32 4.64 10.43
CA LEU A 89 14.03 4.36 11.67
C LEU A 89 15.48 3.97 11.41
N ALA A 90 15.72 3.09 10.44
CA ALA A 90 17.07 2.66 10.05
C ALA A 90 17.93 3.83 9.55
N MET A 91 17.35 4.76 8.79
CA MET A 91 18.03 5.98 8.35
C MET A 91 18.39 6.86 9.55
N GLY A 92 17.44 7.10 10.47
CA GLY A 92 17.66 7.96 11.64
C GLY A 92 18.68 7.42 12.65
N ILE A 93 18.87 6.10 12.75
CA ILE A 93 19.94 5.50 13.58
C ILE A 93 21.30 5.46 12.87
N SER A 94 21.33 5.64 11.55
CA SER A 94 22.56 5.58 10.75
C SER A 94 23.22 6.95 10.56
N GLU A 95 22.48 8.04 10.79
CA GLU A 95 23.01 9.40 10.81
C GLU A 95 23.74 9.66 12.16
N PRO A 96 25.02 10.06 12.14
CA PRO A 96 25.83 10.31 13.34
C PRO A 96 25.50 11.63 14.06
#